data_AF-A0A1W9RES7-F1
#
_entry.id   AF-A0A1W9RES7-F1
#
_cell.length_a   1.000
_cell.length_b   1.000
_cell.length_c   1.000
_cell.angle_alpha   90.00
_cell.angle_beta   90.00
_cell.angle_gamma   90.00
#
_symmetry.space_group_name_H-M   'P 1'
#
loop_
_entity.id
_entity.type
_entity.pdbx_description
1 polymer ?
#
loop_
_entity_poly.entity_id
_entity_poly.type
_entity_poly.pdbx_seq_one_letter_code
_entity_poly.pdbx_strand_id
1 'polypeptide(L)'
;MPFLDKIIESKRAHLEELKKEAPLTEIKKQLKNSSFKESKFLSAIQNPDTEVKIIGEIKRKSPSGGEILDRAQDILEIARVYKANGIVALSVLTEKEFFDGDVSDLKLISENIDFPILRKDFIIEEYQIYESKLYGSHAVLLITRILDDVTLKKF
;
A
#
# COMPACT_ATOMS: atom_id res chain seq x y z
N MET A 1 -5.32 -17.50 19.28
CA MET A 1 -4.41 -16.73 18.42
C MET A 1 -4.95 -15.31 18.25
N PRO A 2 -4.20 -14.27 18.68
CA PRO A 2 -4.50 -12.87 18.37
C PRO A 2 -4.89 -12.64 16.91
N PHE A 3 -5.79 -11.69 16.65
CA PHE A 3 -6.29 -11.45 15.29
C PHE A 3 -5.17 -11.00 14.33
N LEU A 4 -4.20 -10.24 14.82
CA LEU A 4 -3.01 -9.86 14.05
C LEU A 4 -2.23 -11.10 13.55
N ASP A 5 -2.04 -12.09 14.41
CA ASP A 5 -1.28 -13.30 14.06
C ASP A 5 -1.98 -14.08 12.94
N LYS A 6 -3.32 -14.11 12.94
CA LYS A 6 -4.11 -14.70 11.84
C LYS A 6 -3.85 -14.00 10.50
N ILE A 7 -3.79 -12.67 10.51
CA ILE A 7 -3.48 -11.89 9.31
C ILE A 7 -2.07 -12.23 8.81
N ILE A 8 -1.09 -12.30 9.72
CA ILE A 8 0.30 -12.60 9.34
C ILE A 8 0.45 -14.03 8.80
N GLU A 9 -0.24 -15.00 9.40
CA GLU A 9 -0.21 -16.40 8.95
C GLU A 9 -0.82 -16.56 7.55
N SER A 10 -1.99 -15.95 7.31
CA SER A 10 -2.60 -15.85 5.97
C SER A 10 -1.67 -15.15 4.98
N LYS A 11 -1.07 -14.02 5.38
CA LYS A 11 -0.16 -13.25 4.51
C LYS A 11 1.04 -14.08 4.07
N ARG A 12 1.65 -14.87 4.96
CA ARG A 12 2.75 -15.77 4.61
C ARG A 12 2.33 -16.78 3.55
N ALA A 13 1.19 -17.46 3.76
CA ALA A 13 0.68 -18.44 2.80
C ALA A 13 0.43 -17.79 1.42
N HIS A 14 -0.17 -16.59 1.39
CA HIS A 14 -0.41 -15.87 0.15
C HIS A 14 0.89 -15.45 -0.55
N LEU A 15 1.89 -14.98 0.19
CA LEU A 15 3.18 -14.59 -0.38
C LEU A 15 3.93 -15.78 -0.98
N GLU A 16 3.84 -16.97 -0.38
CA GLU A 16 4.44 -18.17 -0.97
C GLU A 16 3.84 -18.49 -2.35
N GLU A 17 2.53 -18.35 -2.53
CA GLU A 17 1.90 -18.53 -3.84
C GLU A 17 2.28 -17.42 -4.83
N LEU A 18 2.26 -16.15 -4.40
CA LEU A 18 2.66 -15.01 -5.25
C LEU A 18 4.12 -15.15 -5.73
N LYS A 19 5.03 -15.60 -4.86
CA LYS A 19 6.44 -15.80 -5.21
C LYS A 19 6.66 -16.94 -6.20
N LYS A 20 5.75 -17.93 -6.29
CA LYS A 20 5.80 -18.98 -7.33
C LYS A 20 5.42 -18.42 -8.70
N GLU A 21 4.39 -17.58 -8.75
CA GLU A 21 3.92 -16.97 -10.01
C GLU A 21 4.86 -15.88 -10.51
N ALA A 22 5.32 -15.01 -9.61
CA ALA A 22 6.21 -13.91 -9.90
C ALA A 22 7.34 -13.86 -8.86
N PRO A 23 8.45 -14.59 -9.07
CA PRO A 23 9.60 -14.58 -8.17
C PRO A 23 10.22 -13.18 -8.01
N LEU A 24 10.88 -12.93 -6.88
CA LEU A 24 11.52 -11.63 -6.60
C LEU A 24 12.51 -11.19 -7.68
N THR A 25 13.21 -12.14 -8.32
CA THR A 25 14.14 -11.87 -9.42
C THR A 25 13.43 -11.24 -10.62
N GLU A 26 12.22 -11.68 -10.93
CA GLU A 26 11.40 -11.14 -12.01
C GLU A 26 10.86 -9.75 -11.66
N ILE A 27 10.38 -9.55 -10.42
CA ILE A 27 9.98 -8.22 -9.93
C ILE A 27 11.16 -7.23 -10.03
N LYS A 28 12.35 -7.62 -9.56
CA LYS A 28 13.57 -6.80 -9.66
C LYS A 28 13.95 -6.50 -11.11
N LYS A 29 13.74 -7.43 -12.04
CA LYS A 29 13.98 -7.24 -13.48
C LYS A 29 12.98 -6.25 -14.09
N GLN A 30 11.70 -6.35 -13.77
CA GLN A 30 10.67 -5.41 -14.23
C GLN A 30 10.94 -3.99 -13.74
N LEU A 31 11.33 -3.85 -12.47
CA LEU A 31 11.72 -2.56 -11.90
C LEU A 31 12.92 -1.93 -12.63
N LYS A 32 13.94 -2.71 -13.01
CA LYS A 32 15.09 -2.20 -13.78
C LYS A 32 14.71 -1.65 -15.14
N ASN A 33 13.65 -2.18 -15.75
CA ASN A 33 13.18 -1.78 -17.08
C ASN A 33 12.09 -0.69 -17.02
N SER A 34 11.69 -0.27 -15.83
CA SER A 34 10.61 0.68 -15.62
C SER A 34 11.16 2.07 -15.32
N SER A 35 10.53 3.12 -15.86
CA SER A 35 10.78 4.49 -15.44
C SER A 35 9.86 4.82 -14.26
N PHE A 36 10.45 5.27 -13.15
CA PHE A 36 9.68 5.71 -11.99
C PHE A 36 9.78 7.22 -11.84
N LYS A 37 8.67 7.83 -11.47
CA LYS A 37 8.70 9.18 -10.92
C LYS A 37 9.37 9.17 -9.55
N GLU A 38 10.01 10.29 -9.23
CA GLU A 38 10.54 10.50 -7.89
C GLU A 38 9.42 10.46 -6.85
N SER A 39 9.68 9.86 -5.69
CA SER A 39 8.70 9.79 -4.61
C SER A 39 8.44 11.17 -4.03
N LYS A 40 7.20 11.65 -4.14
CA LYS A 40 6.75 12.92 -3.55
C LYS A 40 6.18 12.74 -2.14
N PHE A 41 6.24 11.54 -1.55
CA PHE A 41 5.54 11.25 -0.29
C PHE A 41 6.11 12.02 0.89
N LEU A 42 7.44 11.97 1.08
CA LEU A 42 8.09 12.65 2.19
C LEU A 42 7.92 14.18 2.11
N SER A 43 8.13 14.76 0.93
CA SER A 43 7.97 16.20 0.72
C SER A 43 6.51 16.65 0.90
N ALA A 44 5.53 15.84 0.52
CA ALA A 44 4.12 16.16 0.73
C ALA A 44 3.73 16.19 2.22
N ILE A 45 4.19 15.22 3.03
CA ILE A 45 3.87 15.20 4.47
C ILE A 45 4.69 16.22 5.28
N GLN A 46 5.83 16.67 4.75
CA GLN A 46 6.68 17.69 5.37
C GLN A 46 6.41 19.11 4.86
N ASN A 47 5.42 19.31 3.97
CA ASN A 47 5.14 20.61 3.39
C ASN A 47 4.86 21.66 4.49
N PRO A 48 5.67 22.74 4.60
CA PRO A 48 5.47 23.76 5.63
C PRO A 48 4.22 24.61 5.42
N ASP A 49 3.73 24.73 4.18
CA ASP A 49 2.59 25.60 3.82
C ASP A 49 1.23 24.98 4.18
N THR A 50 1.20 23.68 4.52
CA THR A 50 -0.01 22.97 4.92
C THR A 50 -0.04 22.85 6.44
N GLU A 51 -0.94 23.50 7.15
CA GLU A 51 -0.97 23.43 8.62
C GLU A 51 -1.28 22.00 9.11
N VAL A 52 -2.40 21.42 8.63
CA VAL A 52 -2.84 20.07 8.97
C VAL A 52 -2.66 19.14 7.76
N LYS A 53 -1.83 18.11 7.92
CA LYS A 53 -1.53 17.13 6.86
C LYS A 53 -2.38 15.88 7.06
N ILE A 54 -3.31 15.63 6.13
CA ILE A 54 -4.18 14.45 6.18
C ILE A 54 -3.74 13.44 5.12
N ILE A 55 -3.53 12.20 5.54
CA ILE A 55 -3.38 11.06 4.63
C ILE A 55 -4.74 10.38 4.52
N GLY A 56 -5.41 10.50 3.37
CA GLY A 56 -6.75 9.94 3.15
C GLY A 56 -6.68 8.44 2.84
N GLU A 57 -7.36 7.61 3.61
CA GLU A 57 -7.35 6.15 3.43
C GLU A 57 -8.51 5.66 2.56
N ILE A 58 -8.20 4.90 1.50
CA ILE A 58 -9.15 4.13 0.72
C ILE A 58 -9.19 2.71 1.29
N LYS A 59 -10.34 2.33 1.86
CA LYS A 59 -10.55 1.05 2.56
C LYS A 59 -11.95 0.52 2.32
N ARG A 60 -12.06 -0.69 1.74
CA ARG A 60 -13.34 -1.35 1.45
C ARG A 60 -13.97 -2.00 2.67
N LYS A 61 -13.16 -2.69 3.47
CA LYS A 61 -13.65 -3.41 4.65
C LYS A 61 -12.70 -3.24 5.82
N SER A 62 -13.21 -3.40 7.02
CA SER A 62 -12.38 -3.61 8.20
C SER A 62 -12.97 -4.71 9.09
N PRO A 63 -12.14 -5.50 9.78
CA PRO A 63 -12.61 -6.55 10.68
C PRO A 63 -13.48 -6.04 11.83
N SER A 64 -13.24 -4.81 12.31
CA SER A 64 -14.00 -4.20 13.39
C SER A 64 -15.21 -3.39 12.91
N GLY A 65 -15.12 -2.75 11.76
CA GLY A 65 -16.15 -1.86 11.22
C GLY A 65 -17.04 -2.48 10.14
N GLY A 66 -16.77 -3.71 9.72
CA GLY A 66 -17.48 -4.35 8.62
C GLY A 66 -17.15 -3.74 7.26
N GLU A 67 -18.11 -3.79 6.34
CA GLU A 67 -18.02 -3.19 5.01
C GLU A 67 -18.17 -1.67 5.10
N ILE A 68 -17.32 -0.94 4.37
CA ILE A 68 -17.20 0.53 4.39
C ILE A 68 -17.42 1.10 2.99
N LEU A 69 -16.84 0.47 1.96
CA LEU A 69 -17.03 0.82 0.56
C LEU A 69 -17.40 -0.43 -0.23
N ASP A 70 -18.42 -0.32 -1.06
CA ASP A 70 -18.83 -1.36 -2.01
C ASP A 70 -17.79 -1.46 -3.13
N ARG A 71 -17.49 -2.69 -3.60
CA ARG A 71 -16.60 -2.93 -4.75
C ARG A 71 -17.06 -2.28 -6.04
N ALA A 72 -18.35 -1.97 -6.19
CA ALA A 72 -18.88 -1.25 -7.34
C ALA A 72 -18.46 0.24 -7.37
N GLN A 73 -17.98 0.80 -6.26
CA GLN A 73 -17.52 2.19 -6.21
C GLN A 73 -16.16 2.37 -6.90
N ASP A 74 -16.04 3.45 -7.68
CA ASP A 74 -14.80 3.76 -8.38
C ASP A 74 -13.75 4.36 -7.43
N ILE A 75 -12.68 3.60 -7.16
CA ILE A 75 -11.57 4.06 -6.33
C ILE A 75 -10.88 5.31 -6.91
N LEU A 76 -10.90 5.49 -8.24
CA LEU A 76 -10.32 6.66 -8.89
C LEU A 76 -11.15 7.90 -8.59
N GLU A 77 -12.48 7.78 -8.54
CA GLU A 77 -13.35 8.86 -8.11
C GLU A 77 -13.05 9.28 -6.67
N ILE A 78 -12.96 8.31 -5.75
CA ILE A 78 -12.62 8.57 -4.34
C ILE A 78 -11.25 9.25 -4.23
N ALA A 79 -10.24 8.73 -4.94
CA ALA A 79 -8.89 9.29 -4.94
C ALA A 79 -8.86 10.73 -5.50
N ARG A 80 -9.63 11.02 -6.56
CA ARG A 80 -9.78 12.38 -7.11
C ARG A 80 -10.47 13.32 -6.12
N VAL A 81 -11.55 12.86 -5.48
CA VAL A 81 -12.27 13.63 -4.46
C VAL A 81 -11.35 13.96 -3.31
N TYR A 82 -10.61 12.99 -2.78
CA TYR A 82 -9.66 13.27 -1.72
C TYR A 82 -8.61 14.30 -2.15
N LYS A 83 -7.96 14.09 -3.31
CA LYS A 83 -6.97 15.02 -3.85
C LYS A 83 -7.54 16.45 -4.00
N ALA A 84 -8.78 16.59 -4.47
CA ALA A 84 -9.45 17.88 -4.62
C ALA A 84 -9.75 18.58 -3.28
N ASN A 85 -9.87 17.82 -2.19
CA ASN A 85 -10.16 18.33 -0.84
C ASN A 85 -8.91 18.55 0.02
N GLY A 86 -7.71 18.60 -0.59
CA GLY A 86 -6.50 19.05 0.10
C GLY A 86 -5.86 18.01 1.04
N ILE A 87 -6.14 16.71 0.87
CA ILE A 87 -5.27 15.69 1.49
C ILE A 87 -3.84 15.85 0.96
N VAL A 88 -2.84 15.33 1.68
CA VAL A 88 -1.43 15.40 1.24
C VAL A 88 -0.94 14.11 0.60
N ALA A 89 -1.56 12.97 0.92
CA ALA A 89 -1.23 11.67 0.37
C ALA A 89 -2.41 10.71 0.49
N LEU A 90 -2.45 9.70 -0.39
CA LEU A 90 -3.38 8.58 -0.29
C LEU A 90 -2.76 7.45 0.50
N SER A 91 -3.55 6.78 1.34
CA SER A 91 -3.25 5.47 1.90
C SER A 91 -4.19 4.47 1.25
N VAL A 92 -3.66 3.46 0.58
CA VAL A 92 -4.47 2.47 -0.15
C VAL A 92 -4.27 1.11 0.50
N LEU A 93 -5.37 0.55 0.98
CA LEU A 93 -5.37 -0.73 1.68
C LEU A 93 -5.36 -1.90 0.68
N THR A 94 -4.30 -2.70 0.71
CA THR A 94 -4.09 -3.79 -0.26
C THR A 94 -4.19 -5.18 0.35
N GLU A 95 -4.48 -5.28 1.65
CA GLU A 95 -4.70 -6.55 2.32
C GLU A 95 -6.03 -7.16 1.84
N LYS A 96 -5.96 -8.34 1.22
CA LYS A 96 -7.07 -8.96 0.49
C LYS A 96 -8.06 -9.69 1.39
N GLU A 97 -7.59 -10.54 2.30
CA GLU A 97 -8.47 -11.53 2.96
C GLU A 97 -9.39 -10.91 4.01
N PHE A 98 -8.86 -9.99 4.81
CA PHE A 98 -9.55 -9.41 5.98
C PHE A 98 -10.09 -8.02 5.71
N PHE A 99 -9.50 -7.29 4.75
CA PHE A 99 -9.84 -5.90 4.45
C PHE A 99 -10.39 -5.67 3.03
N ASP A 100 -10.50 -6.71 2.21
CA ASP A 100 -11.00 -6.65 0.83
C ASP A 100 -10.23 -5.64 -0.06
N GLY A 101 -8.94 -5.48 0.23
CA GLY A 101 -8.00 -4.69 -0.56
C GLY A 101 -7.47 -5.43 -1.78
N ASP A 102 -6.83 -4.67 -2.68
CA ASP A 102 -6.19 -5.23 -3.86
C ASP A 102 -4.90 -4.44 -4.18
N VAL A 103 -3.79 -5.13 -4.44
CA VAL A 103 -2.54 -4.48 -4.81
C VAL A 103 -2.64 -3.77 -6.16
N SER A 104 -3.51 -4.24 -7.06
CA SER A 104 -3.77 -3.60 -8.36
C SER A 104 -4.40 -2.22 -8.23
N ASP A 105 -5.07 -1.92 -7.12
CA ASP A 105 -5.60 -0.58 -6.83
C ASP A 105 -4.48 0.48 -6.80
N LEU A 106 -3.29 0.12 -6.30
CA LEU A 106 -2.11 1.01 -6.31
C LEU A 106 -1.71 1.37 -7.74
N LYS A 107 -1.67 0.37 -8.63
CA LYS A 107 -1.29 0.56 -10.03
C LYS A 107 -2.34 1.40 -10.74
N LEU A 108 -3.62 1.07 -10.56
CA LEU A 108 -4.73 1.82 -11.15
C LEU A 108 -4.70 3.29 -10.74
N ILE A 109 -4.51 3.59 -9.45
CA ILE A 109 -4.41 4.96 -8.94
C ILE A 109 -3.15 5.65 -9.47
N SER A 110 -1.98 5.00 -9.41
CA SER A 110 -0.72 5.64 -9.80
C SER A 110 -0.62 5.95 -11.29
N GLU A 111 -1.25 5.15 -12.16
CA GLU A 111 -1.32 5.40 -13.60
C GLU A 111 -2.25 6.56 -13.97
N ASN A 112 -3.27 6.85 -13.14
CA ASN A 112 -4.31 7.83 -13.45
C ASN A 112 -4.19 9.13 -12.64
N ILE A 113 -3.48 9.12 -11.51
CA ILE A 113 -3.43 10.22 -10.55
C ILE A 113 -1.98 10.44 -10.11
N ASP A 114 -1.37 11.53 -10.58
CA ASP A 114 -0.05 11.97 -10.07
C ASP A 114 -0.21 12.51 -8.64
N PHE A 115 -0.02 11.63 -7.66
CA PHE A 115 -0.20 11.94 -6.24
C PHE A 115 0.58 10.97 -5.34
N PRO A 116 1.03 11.39 -4.14
CA PRO A 116 1.70 10.48 -3.22
C PRO A 116 0.78 9.36 -2.72
N ILE A 117 1.31 8.13 -2.67
CA ILE A 117 0.56 6.92 -2.33
C ILE A 117 1.36 6.08 -1.33
N LEU A 118 0.77 5.77 -0.20
CA LEU A 118 1.23 4.80 0.78
C LEU A 118 0.49 3.48 0.54
N ARG A 119 1.23 2.39 0.35
CA ARG A 119 0.65 1.05 0.50
C ARG A 119 0.39 0.77 1.97
N LYS A 120 -0.87 0.59 2.30
CA LYS A 120 -1.32 0.13 3.61
C LYS A 120 -1.52 -1.38 3.54
N ASP A 121 -0.61 -2.13 4.14
CA ASP A 121 -0.64 -3.59 4.20
C ASP A 121 0.22 -4.07 5.38
N PHE A 122 0.22 -5.37 5.61
CA PHE A 122 1.09 -6.05 6.57
C PHE A 122 2.35 -6.51 5.84
N ILE A 123 3.38 -5.66 5.84
CA ILE A 123 4.68 -5.93 5.21
C ILE A 123 5.51 -6.81 6.15
N ILE A 124 5.81 -8.03 5.71
CA ILE A 124 6.59 -9.05 6.43
C ILE A 124 7.80 -9.55 5.65
N GLU A 125 7.86 -9.32 4.34
CA GLU A 125 8.98 -9.71 3.49
C GLU A 125 9.41 -8.59 2.54
N GLU A 126 10.70 -8.57 2.19
CA GLU A 126 11.31 -7.66 1.22
C GLU A 126 10.57 -7.70 -0.14
N TYR A 127 10.05 -8.86 -0.52
CA TYR A 127 9.23 -9.03 -1.73
C TYR A 127 8.15 -7.96 -1.87
N GLN A 128 7.42 -7.71 -0.78
CA GLN A 128 6.31 -6.78 -0.78
C GLN A 128 6.79 -5.34 -0.99
N ILE A 129 8.00 -4.97 -0.57
CA ILE A 129 8.57 -3.63 -0.79
C ILE A 129 8.83 -3.41 -2.29
N TYR A 130 9.45 -4.40 -2.95
CA TYR A 130 9.68 -4.34 -4.39
C TYR A 130 8.38 -4.37 -5.19
N GLU A 131 7.42 -5.21 -4.80
CA GLU A 131 6.07 -5.23 -5.36
C GLU A 131 5.40 -3.86 -5.19
N SER A 132 5.47 -3.26 -4.00
CA SER A 132 4.90 -1.94 -3.73
C SER A 132 5.45 -0.88 -4.67
N LYS A 133 6.77 -0.90 -4.94
CA LYS A 133 7.39 0.02 -5.89
C LYS A 133 6.92 -0.24 -7.32
N LEU A 134 6.82 -1.50 -7.73
CA LEU A 134 6.39 -1.89 -9.07
C LEU A 134 4.95 -1.46 -9.36
N TYR A 135 4.08 -1.52 -8.35
CA TYR A 135 2.69 -1.10 -8.43
C TYR A 135 2.48 0.40 -8.17
N GLY A 136 3.56 1.20 -8.12
CA GLY A 136 3.49 2.66 -8.13
C GLY A 136 3.25 3.32 -6.76
N SER A 137 3.41 2.58 -5.66
CA SER A 137 3.43 3.22 -4.34
C SER A 137 4.74 3.99 -4.10
N HIS A 138 4.63 5.01 -3.27
CA HIS A 138 5.68 5.95 -2.90
C HIS A 138 6.22 5.72 -1.48
N ALA A 139 5.45 5.00 -0.65
CA ALA A 139 5.79 4.60 0.70
C ALA A 139 5.09 3.27 1.05
N VAL A 140 5.62 2.58 2.06
CA VAL A 140 5.04 1.37 2.64
C VAL A 140 4.87 1.52 4.16
N LEU A 141 3.89 0.83 4.74
CA LEU A 141 3.74 0.74 6.19
C LEU A 141 4.58 -0.39 6.77
N LEU A 142 5.44 -0.08 7.73
CA LEU A 142 6.13 -1.06 8.57
C LEU A 142 5.54 -1.04 9.98
N ILE A 143 5.24 -2.21 10.54
CA ILE A 143 4.58 -2.35 11.85
C ILE A 143 5.57 -2.98 12.84
N THR A 144 5.99 -2.23 13.85
CA THR A 144 6.99 -2.69 14.85
C THR A 144 6.54 -3.88 15.68
N ARG A 145 5.23 -4.15 15.75
CA ARG A 145 4.69 -5.32 16.45
C ARG A 145 4.87 -6.63 15.68
N ILE A 146 5.08 -6.58 14.36
CA ILE A 146 5.24 -7.78 13.51
C ILE A 146 6.66 -7.98 12.98
N LEU A 147 7.52 -6.95 13.10
CA LEU A 147 8.91 -6.97 12.64
C LEU A 147 9.84 -6.84 13.85
N ASP A 148 10.89 -7.65 13.89
CA ASP A 148 12.00 -7.41 14.80
C ASP A 148 12.89 -6.25 14.33
N ASP A 149 13.74 -5.74 15.22
CA ASP A 149 14.59 -4.57 14.92
C ASP A 149 15.54 -4.79 13.73
N VAL A 150 16.01 -6.04 13.55
CA VAL A 150 16.92 -6.41 12.46
C VAL A 150 16.20 -6.30 11.13
N THR A 151 15.00 -6.85 11.03
CA THR A 151 14.16 -6.84 9.83
C THR A 151 13.64 -5.44 9.54
N LEU A 152 13.17 -4.73 10.57
CA LEU A 152 12.70 -3.35 10.46
C LEU A 152 13.78 -2.40 9.92
N LYS A 153 15.04 -2.56 10.36
CA LYS A 153 16.16 -1.75 9.89
C LYS A 153 16.62 -2.15 8.48
N LYS A 154 16.44 -3.41 8.10
CA LYS A 154 16.80 -3.92 6.76
C LYS A 154 15.86 -3.37 5.69
N PHE A 155 14.57 -3.28 6.00
CA PHE A 155 13.52 -2.76 5.13
C PHE A 155 13.66 -1.26 4.92
#